data_AF-A0A5K1FF92-F1
#
_entry.id   AF-A0A5K1FF92-F1
#
_cell.length_a   1.000
_cell.length_b   1.000
_cell.length_c   1.000
_cell.angle_alpha   90.00
_cell.angle_beta   90.00
_cell.angle_gamma   90.00
#
_symmetry.space_group_name_H-M   'P 1'
#
loop_
_entity.id
_entity.type
_entity.pdbx_description
1 polymer ?
#
loop_
_entity_poly.entity_id
_entity_poly.type
_entity_poly.pdbx_seq_one_letter_code
_entity_poly.pdbx_strand_id
1 'polypeptide(L)'
;DDYANYAETCFRLFGDRVKYWITFNEPHTFTIQGYDVGLHAPGRCSVLLHLYCKSGNSATEPYIVAHNVLLSHAKAVDIYRRKYK
;
A
#
# COMPACT_ATOMS: atom_id res chain seq x y z
N ASP A 1 -9.05 -6.12 -1.62
CA ASP A 1 -9.82 -6.09 -2.89
C ASP A 1 -10.05 -4.69 -3.43
N ASP A 2 -10.36 -3.71 -2.58
CA ASP A 2 -10.60 -2.33 -3.01
C ASP A 2 -9.51 -1.74 -3.91
N TYR A 3 -8.23 -1.94 -3.56
CA TYR A 3 -7.12 -1.50 -4.40
C TYR A 3 -7.13 -2.13 -5.81
N ALA A 4 -7.51 -3.40 -5.92
CA ALA A 4 -7.57 -4.08 -7.21
C ALA A 4 -8.69 -3.50 -8.09
N ASN A 5 -9.84 -3.17 -7.50
CA ASN A 5 -10.96 -2.52 -8.20
C ASN A 5 -10.59 -1.09 -8.66
N TYR A 6 -9.86 -0.36 -7.81
CA TYR A 6 -9.29 0.95 -8.17
C TYR A 6 -8.33 0.82 -9.36
N ALA A 7 -7.36 -0.10 -9.28
CA ALA A 7 -6.39 -0.32 -10.35
C ALA A 7 -7.05 -0.74 -11.66
N GLU A 8 -8.01 -1.67 -11.63
CA GLU A 8 -8.79 -2.08 -12.82
C GLU A 8 -9.55 -0.91 -13.44
N THR A 9 -10.12 -0.03 -12.62
CA THR A 9 -10.78 1.18 -13.10
C THR A 9 -9.79 2.10 -13.82
N CYS A 10 -8.59 2.30 -13.27
CA CYS A 10 -7.53 3.08 -13.92
C CYS A 10 -7.09 2.45 -15.25
N PHE A 11 -6.85 1.13 -15.29
CA PHE A 11 -6.46 0.43 -16.52
C PHE A 11 -7.53 0.56 -17.60
N ARG A 12 -8.81 0.39 -17.23
CA ARG A 12 -9.93 0.53 -18.16
C ARG A 12 -10.08 1.94 -18.71
N LEU A 13 -9.88 2.97 -17.89
CA LEU A 13 -10.12 4.36 -18.28
C LEU A 13 -8.94 5.02 -18.99
N PHE A 14 -7.71 4.60 -18.71
CA PHE A 14 -6.51 5.29 -19.20
C PHE A 14 -5.51 4.37 -19.92
N GLY A 15 -5.75 3.05 -19.95
CA GLY A 15 -4.87 2.08 -20.59
C GLY A 15 -4.78 2.21 -22.12
N ASP A 16 -5.67 2.99 -22.74
CA ASP A 16 -5.58 3.39 -24.15
C ASP A 16 -4.29 4.18 -24.43
N ARG A 17 -3.88 5.06 -23.50
CA ARG A 17 -2.71 5.94 -23.62
C ARG A 17 -1.57 5.59 -22.67
N VAL A 18 -1.86 5.19 -21.43
CA VAL A 18 -0.85 4.86 -20.42
C VAL A 18 -0.40 3.41 -20.56
N LYS A 19 0.87 3.20 -20.94
CA LYS A 19 1.44 1.86 -21.20
C LYS A 19 2.36 1.34 -20.10
N TYR A 20 2.78 2.21 -19.18
CA TYR A 20 3.68 1.89 -18.09
C TYR A 20 3.02 2.28 -16.77
N TRP A 21 2.97 1.34 -15.84
CA TRP A 21 2.23 1.47 -14.59
C TRP A 21 3.14 1.14 -13.42
N ILE A 22 3.03 1.94 -12.36
CA ILE A 22 3.57 1.65 -11.04
C ILE A 22 2.36 1.45 -10.12
N THR A 23 2.37 0.37 -9.35
CA THR A 23 1.27 0.02 -8.44
C THR A 23 1.38 0.79 -7.13
N PHE A 24 2.49 0.60 -6.43
CA PHE A 24 2.80 1.29 -5.18
C PHE A 24 4.15 1.99 -5.31
N ASN A 25 4.22 3.22 -4.81
CA ASN A 25 5.48 3.91 -4.60
C ASN A 25 6.02 3.56 -3.21
N GLU A 26 7.29 3.19 -3.13
CA GLU A 26 8.05 3.03 -1.88
C GLU A 26 7.33 2.29 -0.72
N PRO A 27 6.98 1.00 -0.91
CA PRO A 27 6.29 0.22 0.10
C PRO A 27 6.99 0.18 1.46
N HIS A 28 8.32 0.08 1.46
CA HIS A 28 9.10 0.12 2.69
C HIS A 28 8.91 1.45 3.44
N THR A 29 9.07 2.58 2.75
CA THR A 29 9.02 3.91 3.35
C THR A 29 7.68 4.18 4.03
N PHE A 30 6.55 4.02 3.33
CA PHE A 30 5.25 4.33 3.93
C PHE A 30 4.86 3.33 5.02
N THR A 31 5.34 2.09 4.94
CA THR A 31 5.08 1.07 5.97
C THR A 31 5.80 1.45 7.27
N ILE A 32 7.10 1.76 7.21
CA ILE A 32 7.88 2.12 8.39
C ILE A 32 7.44 3.48 8.95
N GLN A 33 7.35 4.50 8.09
CA GLN A 33 7.01 5.85 8.55
C GLN A 33 5.57 5.97 9.04
N GLY A 34 4.65 5.16 8.52
CA GLY A 34 3.22 5.20 8.88
C GLY A 34 2.82 4.30 10.05
N TYR A 35 3.52 3.18 10.26
CA TYR A 35 3.10 2.12 11.18
C TYR A 35 4.18 1.66 12.18
N ASP A 36 5.43 2.14 12.05
CA ASP A 36 6.48 1.94 13.05
C ASP A 36 6.88 3.26 13.72
N VAL A 37 7.34 4.25 12.94
CA VAL A 37 7.79 5.54 13.48
C VAL A 37 6.60 6.47 13.75
N GLY A 38 5.53 6.35 12.96
CA GLY A 38 4.29 7.13 13.11
C GLY A 38 4.38 8.60 12.65
N LEU A 39 5.39 8.97 11.85
CA LEU A 39 5.56 10.32 11.31
C LEU A 39 4.70 10.60 10.07
N HIS A 40 4.35 9.56 9.31
CA HIS A 40 3.46 9.67 8.16
C HIS A 40 2.07 9.16 8.53
N ALA A 41 1.05 9.54 7.75
CA ALA A 41 -0.29 8.98 7.92
C ALA A 41 -0.26 7.43 7.78
N PRO A 42 -1.04 6.69 8.59
CA PRO A 42 -2.01 7.16 9.58
C PRO A 42 -1.41 7.55 10.94
N GLY A 43 -0.10 7.48 11.12
CA GLY A 43 0.57 7.90 12.35
C GLY A 43 0.40 6.89 13.48
N ARG A 44 0.54 5.59 13.16
CA ARG A 44 0.47 4.49 14.14
C ARG A 44 1.87 4.07 14.54
N CYS A 45 2.08 3.86 15.83
CA CYS A 45 3.37 3.41 16.37
C CYS A 45 3.24 2.89 17.80
N SER A 46 4.33 2.36 18.37
CA SER A 46 4.50 2.09 19.80
C SER A 46 5.58 2.96 20.47
N VAL A 47 6.21 3.86 19.71
CA VAL A 47 7.35 4.67 20.16
C VAL A 47 6.98 5.50 21.40
N LEU A 48 7.86 5.48 22.41
CA LEU A 48 7.71 6.19 23.69
C LEU A 48 6.34 5.99 24.36
N LEU A 49 5.85 4.74 24.45
CA LEU A 49 4.55 4.44 25.07
C LEU A 49 3.40 5.29 24.48
N HIS A 50 3.37 5.45 23.14
CA HIS A 50 2.33 6.19 22.42
C HIS A 50 2.33 7.72 22.62
N LEU A 51 3.45 8.31 23.07
CA LEU A 51 3.53 9.76 23.24
C LEU A 51 3.32 10.54 21.91
N TYR A 52 3.73 9.95 20.78
CA TYR A 52 3.62 10.57 19.45
C TYR A 52 2.41 10.07 18.62
N CYS A 53 1.87 8.90 18.93
CA CYS A 53 0.85 8.23 18.14
C CYS A 53 -0.23 7.66 19.05
N LYS A 54 -1.50 7.95 18.76
CA LYS A 54 -2.62 7.57 19.66
C LYS A 54 -2.87 6.06 19.77
N SER A 55 -2.35 5.27 18.84
CA SER A 55 -2.51 3.81 18.78
C SER A 55 -1.50 3.19 17.81
N GLY A 56 -1.33 1.88 17.84
CA GLY A 56 -0.46 1.16 16.92
C GLY A 56 0.29 0.01 17.57
N ASN A 57 0.97 -0.79 16.76
CA ASN A 57 1.95 -1.76 17.25
C ASN A 57 3.13 -1.85 16.28
N SER A 58 4.23 -1.18 16.62
CA SER A 58 5.46 -1.15 15.83
C SER A 58 6.05 -2.54 15.59
N ALA A 59 5.81 -3.51 16.48
CA ALA A 59 6.36 -4.86 16.35
C ALA A 59 5.56 -5.74 15.37
N THR A 60 4.34 -5.37 14.98
CA THR A 60 3.47 -6.21 14.14
C THR A 60 2.87 -5.50 12.94
N GLU A 61 2.41 -4.26 13.09
CA GLU A 61 1.68 -3.55 12.03
C GLU A 61 2.49 -3.31 10.75
N PRO A 62 3.80 -2.95 10.81
CA PRO A 62 4.61 -2.81 9.60
C PRO A 62 4.58 -4.08 8.73
N TYR A 63 4.66 -5.26 9.35
CA TYR A 63 4.64 -6.54 8.61
C TYR A 63 3.26 -6.83 8.02
N ILE A 64 2.18 -6.54 8.76
CA ILE A 64 0.81 -6.71 8.28
C ILE A 64 0.55 -5.80 7.08
N VAL A 65 1.00 -4.55 7.14
CA VAL A 65 0.84 -3.58 6.06
C VAL A 65 1.65 -4.01 4.83
N ALA A 66 2.94 -4.31 5.00
CA ALA A 66 3.78 -4.77 3.90
C ALA A 66 3.21 -6.02 3.21
N HIS A 67 2.71 -6.99 3.98
CA HIS A 67 2.08 -8.19 3.43
C HIS A 67 0.86 -7.86 2.58
N ASN A 68 -0.05 -7.01 3.07
CA ASN A 68 -1.24 -6.62 2.30
C ASN A 68 -0.91 -5.80 1.06
N VAL A 69 0.15 -4.98 1.10
CA VAL A 69 0.64 -4.25 -0.07
C VAL A 69 1.13 -5.22 -1.14
N LEU A 70 1.88 -6.26 -0.78
CA LEU A 70 2.36 -7.29 -1.71
C LEU A 70 1.19 -8.07 -2.33
N LEU A 71 0.20 -8.48 -1.53
CA LEU A 71 -0.99 -9.16 -2.04
C LEU A 71 -1.80 -8.26 -2.99
N SER A 72 -1.98 -6.99 -2.62
CA SER A 72 -2.70 -6.00 -3.44
C SER A 72 -1.98 -5.72 -4.76
N HIS A 73 -0.65 -5.60 -4.71
CA HIS A 73 0.20 -5.50 -5.89
C HIS A 73 0.02 -6.70 -6.81
N ALA A 74 0.15 -7.92 -6.28
CA ALA A 74 0.03 -9.15 -7.07
C ALA A 74 -1.34 -9.25 -7.74
N LYS A 75 -2.43 -8.94 -7.03
CA LYS A 75 -3.79 -8.97 -7.57
C LYS A 75 -4.00 -7.93 -8.68
N ALA A 76 -3.52 -6.70 -8.50
CA ALA A 76 -3.61 -5.67 -9.55
C ALA A 76 -2.79 -6.04 -10.80
N VAL A 77 -1.58 -6.58 -10.63
CA VAL A 77 -0.73 -7.03 -11.72
C VAL A 77 -1.35 -8.21 -12.48
N ASP A 78 -1.97 -9.15 -11.75
CA ASP A 78 -2.67 -10.29 -12.35
C ASP A 78 -3.84 -9.84 -13.24
N ILE A 79 -4.66 -8.89 -12.77
CA ILE A 79 -5.73 -8.27 -13.56
C ILE A 79 -5.16 -7.59 -14.81
N TYR A 80 -4.12 -6.77 -14.65
CA TYR A 80 -3.49 -6.07 -15.77
C TYR A 80 -3.00 -7.03 -16.85
N ARG A 81 -2.29 -8.09 -16.46
CA ARG A 81 -1.71 -9.07 -17.39
C ARG A 81 -2.76 -9.94 -18.09
N ARG A 82 -3.90 -10.20 -17.46
CA ARG A 82 -4.95 -11.06 -18.04
C ARG A 82 -5.93 -10.29 -18.92
N LYS A 83 -6.19 -9.01 -18.63
CA LYS A 83 -7.27 -8.25 -19.28
C LYS A 83 -6.81 -7.04 -20.11
N TYR A 84 -5.64 -6.47 -19.81
CA TYR A 84 -5.23 -5.15 -20.34
C TYR A 84 -3.84 -5.16 -21.01
N LYS A 85 -3.20 -6.32 -21.12
CA LYS A 85 -1.95 -6.54 -21.84
C LYS A 85 -2.14 -7.68 -22.83
#